data_AF-A0A3P1VY78-F1
#
_entry.id   AF-A0A3P1VY78-F1
#
_cell.length_a   1.000
_cell.length_b   1.000
_cell.length_c   1.000
_cell.angle_alpha   90.00
_cell.angle_beta   90.00
_cell.angle_gamma   90.00
#
_symmetry.space_group_name_H-M   'P 1'
#
loop_
_entity.id
_entity.type
_entity.pdbx_description
1 polymer ?
#
loop_
_entity_poly.entity_id
_entity_poly.type
_entity_poly.pdbx_seq_one_letter_code
_entity_poly.pdbx_strand_id
1 'polypeptide(L)'
;MDNKIKGLELSKLYFENVYLPELKKEFPQLLDRVAAGLAGEGSECFGYDDEISRDHDFGPSCCIWLTSEDYREYGKMISDRLNKLPKEFMGFQKLNISEWGNGRRGILDMGEWYYKFLGMETAPTRLYDWRIIPETALASAINGEIFIDNLGEFSKIRNELKKYFPEDIRLNKIATRCMKIAQSGQYNFGRCMKRGEYVAARVAEAEFIDETVHMIYLLNREYKLFYKWMHRKMKELSVLGEKIYYLLKEFCELSLNETDKKINIIENICENIIFELENQGIINNANVSDFLLDYGPEIQEKIKDEKLRKWSPWLD
;
A
#
# COMPACT_ATOMS: atom_id res chain seq x y z
N MET A 1 -30.02 0.89 -16.31
CA MET A 1 -29.66 1.66 -15.10
C MET A 1 -28.18 1.42 -14.90
N ASP A 2 -27.35 2.43 -15.15
CA ASP A 2 -25.92 2.34 -14.85
C ASP A 2 -25.77 2.33 -13.33
N ASN A 3 -25.79 1.13 -12.75
CA ASN A 3 -25.51 0.98 -11.32
C ASN A 3 -24.05 1.41 -11.10
N LYS A 4 -23.87 2.63 -10.57
CA LYS A 4 -22.57 3.13 -10.09
C LYS A 4 -22.26 2.50 -8.73
N ILE A 5 -22.09 1.18 -8.72
CA ILE A 5 -21.64 0.44 -7.54
C ILE A 5 -20.13 0.23 -7.60
N LYS A 6 -19.48 0.30 -6.44
CA LYS A 6 -18.05 -0.04 -6.27
C LYS A 6 -17.88 -1.55 -6.14
N GLY A 7 -16.72 -2.07 -6.56
CA GLY A 7 -16.45 -3.51 -6.53
C GLY A 7 -16.51 -4.10 -5.11
N LEU A 8 -16.10 -3.34 -4.10
CA LEU A 8 -16.20 -3.71 -2.68
C LEU A 8 -17.66 -3.91 -2.24
N GLU A 9 -18.53 -2.96 -2.58
CA GLU A 9 -19.96 -3.00 -2.25
C GLU A 9 -20.67 -4.14 -3.00
N LEU A 10 -20.38 -4.31 -4.29
CA LEU A 10 -20.91 -5.42 -5.09
C LEU A 10 -20.51 -6.78 -4.50
N SER A 11 -19.24 -6.92 -4.08
CA SER A 11 -18.72 -8.13 -3.44
C SER A 11 -19.44 -8.42 -2.12
N LYS A 12 -19.68 -7.41 -1.30
CA LYS A 12 -20.39 -7.56 -0.01
C LYS A 12 -21.83 -8.00 -0.22
N LEU A 13 -22.57 -7.32 -1.11
CA LEU A 13 -23.95 -7.68 -1.43
C LEU A 13 -24.05 -9.11 -2.00
N TYR A 14 -23.12 -9.49 -2.87
CA TYR A 14 -23.11 -10.85 -3.42
C TYR A 14 -22.79 -11.90 -2.34
N PHE A 15 -21.86 -11.61 -1.44
CA PHE A 15 -21.59 -12.48 -0.30
C PHE A 15 -22.84 -12.67 0.57
N GLU A 16 -23.50 -11.59 0.97
CA GLU A 16 -24.67 -11.62 1.86
C GLU A 16 -25.88 -12.31 1.24
N ASN A 17 -26.14 -12.11 -0.06
CA ASN A 17 -27.34 -12.58 -0.74
C ASN A 17 -27.17 -13.94 -1.44
N VAL A 18 -25.94 -14.36 -1.73
CA VAL A 18 -25.67 -15.57 -2.54
C VAL A 18 -24.77 -16.55 -1.81
N TYR A 19 -23.57 -16.16 -1.38
CA TYR A 19 -22.63 -17.11 -0.75
C TYR A 19 -23.02 -17.48 0.69
N LEU A 20 -23.38 -16.51 1.53
CA LEU A 20 -23.69 -16.75 2.93
C LEU A 20 -24.91 -17.67 3.13
N PRO A 21 -26.04 -17.51 2.40
CA PRO A 21 -27.16 -18.46 2.49
C PRO A 21 -26.77 -19.88 2.06
N GLU A 22 -25.93 -20.01 1.03
CA GLU A 22 -25.46 -21.31 0.55
C GLU A 22 -24.54 -21.99 1.58
N LEU A 23 -23.59 -21.26 2.15
CA LEU A 23 -22.72 -21.75 3.21
C LEU A 23 -23.53 -22.20 4.44
N LYS A 24 -24.56 -21.43 4.82
CA LYS A 24 -25.44 -21.80 5.94
C LYS A 24 -26.21 -23.09 5.71
N LYS A 25 -26.58 -23.38 4.46
CA LYS A 25 -27.38 -24.55 4.09
C LYS A 25 -26.53 -25.81 3.95
N GLU A 26 -25.43 -25.75 3.21
CA GLU A 26 -24.65 -26.93 2.82
C GLU A 26 -23.44 -27.17 3.73
N PHE A 27 -22.92 -26.12 4.39
CA PHE A 27 -21.71 -26.19 5.22
C PHE A 27 -21.87 -25.48 6.59
N PRO A 28 -22.96 -25.74 7.34
CA PRO A 28 -23.22 -25.04 8.61
C PRO A 28 -22.08 -25.18 9.63
N GLN A 29 -21.36 -26.32 9.62
CA GLN A 29 -20.23 -26.59 10.50
C GLN A 29 -19.02 -25.67 10.28
N LEU A 30 -18.92 -25.01 9.12
CA LEU A 30 -17.82 -24.10 8.79
C LEU A 30 -18.14 -22.63 9.07
N LEU A 31 -19.39 -22.29 9.38
CA LEU A 31 -19.80 -20.90 9.60
C LEU A 31 -18.99 -20.24 10.72
N ASP A 32 -18.72 -20.95 11.81
CA ASP A 32 -17.95 -20.39 12.93
C ASP A 32 -16.44 -20.35 12.67
N ARG A 33 -15.99 -20.92 11.56
CA ARG A 33 -14.56 -21.12 11.22
C ARG A 33 -14.10 -20.33 10.00
N VAL A 34 -15.03 -19.68 9.29
CA VAL A 34 -14.76 -19.00 8.04
C VAL A 34 -14.55 -17.51 8.23
N ALA A 35 -13.63 -16.95 7.45
CA ALA A 35 -13.55 -15.51 7.20
C ALA A 35 -13.95 -15.23 5.75
N ALA A 36 -14.66 -14.12 5.51
CA ALA A 36 -15.01 -13.69 4.17
C ALA A 36 -14.95 -12.18 4.04
N GLY A 37 -14.58 -11.70 2.87
CA GLY A 37 -14.31 -10.30 2.61
C GLY A 37 -13.85 -10.05 1.19
N LEU A 38 -13.34 -8.85 0.95
CA LEU A 38 -12.60 -8.53 -0.27
C LEU A 38 -11.34 -7.78 0.14
N ALA A 39 -10.19 -8.37 -0.12
CA ALA A 39 -8.87 -7.83 0.20
C ALA A 39 -7.81 -8.43 -0.74
N GLY A 40 -6.65 -7.77 -0.85
CA GLY A 40 -5.53 -8.19 -1.67
C GLY A 40 -5.25 -7.24 -2.82
N GLU A 41 -4.85 -7.78 -3.96
CA GLU A 41 -4.58 -6.99 -5.16
C GLU A 41 -5.90 -6.48 -5.79
N GLY A 42 -5.82 -5.41 -6.59
CA GLY A 42 -6.96 -4.89 -7.36
C GLY A 42 -7.45 -3.52 -6.87
N SER A 43 -7.89 -2.69 -7.81
CA SER A 43 -8.36 -1.32 -7.53
C SER A 43 -9.55 -1.27 -6.58
N GLU A 44 -10.42 -2.28 -6.66
CA GLU A 44 -11.63 -2.43 -5.87
C GLU A 44 -11.35 -2.75 -4.40
N CYS A 45 -10.25 -3.46 -4.12
CA CYS A 45 -9.77 -3.68 -2.75
C CYS A 45 -9.26 -2.35 -2.14
N PHE A 46 -8.74 -1.43 -2.96
CA PHE A 46 -8.31 -0.10 -2.54
C PHE A 46 -9.40 0.99 -2.69
N GLY A 47 -10.59 0.67 -3.22
CA GLY A 47 -11.67 1.64 -3.48
C GLY A 47 -11.43 2.60 -4.65
N TYR A 48 -10.38 2.35 -5.44
CA TYR A 48 -9.97 3.16 -6.59
C TYR A 48 -10.49 2.65 -7.92
N ASP A 49 -11.40 1.68 -7.91
CA ASP A 49 -12.08 1.19 -9.09
C ASP A 49 -12.99 2.27 -9.69
N ASP A 50 -12.97 2.40 -11.01
CA ASP A 50 -13.83 3.30 -11.77
C ASP A 50 -14.32 2.60 -13.04
N GLU A 51 -15.06 3.31 -13.90
CA GLU A 51 -15.61 2.72 -15.12
C GLU A 51 -14.54 2.21 -16.09
N ILE A 52 -13.32 2.76 -16.04
CA ILE A 52 -12.22 2.40 -16.94
C ILE A 52 -11.46 1.17 -16.42
N SER A 53 -11.45 0.92 -15.11
CA SER A 53 -10.76 -0.21 -14.48
C SER A 53 -11.64 -1.44 -14.24
N ARG A 54 -12.76 -1.58 -14.97
CA ARG A 54 -13.66 -2.75 -14.89
C ARG A 54 -13.30 -3.88 -15.85
N ASP A 55 -12.24 -3.70 -16.63
CA ASP A 55 -11.77 -4.64 -17.64
C ASP A 55 -11.16 -5.91 -17.05
N HIS A 56 -10.70 -5.88 -15.80
CA HIS A 56 -10.14 -7.02 -15.08
C HIS A 56 -10.53 -7.03 -13.59
N ASP A 57 -10.71 -8.23 -13.02
CA ASP A 57 -10.98 -8.49 -11.59
C ASP A 57 -12.25 -7.81 -11.01
N PHE A 58 -13.13 -7.29 -11.86
CA PHE A 58 -14.42 -6.72 -11.47
C PHE A 58 -15.58 -7.70 -11.75
N GLY A 59 -16.44 -7.91 -10.75
CA GLY A 59 -17.63 -8.75 -10.86
C GLY A 59 -18.09 -9.31 -9.49
N PRO A 60 -19.23 -10.00 -9.45
CA PRO A 60 -19.77 -10.56 -8.22
C PRO A 60 -18.93 -11.75 -7.74
N SER A 61 -18.05 -11.48 -6.78
CA SER A 61 -17.25 -12.49 -6.09
C SER A 61 -16.59 -11.86 -4.87
N CYS A 62 -16.34 -12.64 -3.84
CA CYS A 62 -15.53 -12.25 -2.69
C CYS A 62 -14.42 -13.29 -2.43
N CYS A 63 -13.60 -13.03 -1.44
CA CYS A 63 -12.68 -13.99 -0.83
C CYS A 63 -13.39 -14.70 0.33
N ILE A 64 -13.15 -16.00 0.45
CA ILE A 64 -13.54 -16.83 1.58
C ILE A 64 -12.27 -17.55 2.02
N TRP A 65 -11.74 -17.16 3.18
CA TRP A 65 -10.52 -17.71 3.75
C TRP A 65 -10.86 -18.80 4.76
N LEU A 66 -10.20 -19.95 4.58
CA LEU A 66 -10.26 -21.09 5.49
C LEU A 66 -8.89 -21.29 6.13
N THR A 67 -8.87 -21.85 7.34
CA THR A 67 -7.61 -22.38 7.89
C THR A 67 -7.05 -23.43 6.93
N SER A 68 -5.73 -23.67 6.95
CA SER A 68 -5.16 -24.64 6.01
C SER A 68 -5.66 -26.07 6.23
N GLU A 69 -6.11 -26.40 7.45
CA GLU A 69 -6.80 -27.65 7.75
C GLU A 69 -8.17 -27.71 7.05
N ASP A 70 -9.02 -26.70 7.29
CA ASP A 70 -10.35 -26.62 6.68
C ASP A 70 -10.28 -26.51 5.15
N TYR A 71 -9.27 -25.83 4.60
CA TYR A 71 -9.05 -25.72 3.17
C TYR A 71 -8.73 -27.08 2.53
N ARG A 72 -7.85 -27.89 3.17
CA ARG A 72 -7.54 -29.24 2.68
C ARG A 72 -8.75 -30.17 2.74
N GLU A 73 -9.55 -30.07 3.79
CA GLU A 73 -10.71 -30.94 3.99
C GLU A 73 -11.90 -30.53 3.10
N TYR A 74 -12.23 -29.24 3.06
CA TYR A 74 -13.47 -28.73 2.45
C TYR A 74 -13.27 -27.87 1.19
N GLY A 75 -12.07 -27.35 0.96
CA GLY A 75 -11.84 -26.28 -0.02
C GLY A 75 -12.31 -26.62 -1.44
N LYS A 76 -12.01 -27.82 -1.93
CA LYS A 76 -12.48 -28.28 -3.25
C LYS A 76 -14.01 -28.41 -3.30
N MET A 77 -14.62 -29.00 -2.28
CA MET A 77 -16.06 -29.22 -2.25
C MET A 77 -16.84 -27.91 -2.23
N ILE A 78 -16.41 -26.93 -1.43
CA ILE A 78 -17.05 -25.62 -1.37
C ILE A 78 -16.81 -24.88 -2.69
N SER A 79 -15.60 -24.91 -3.23
CA SER A 79 -15.28 -24.29 -4.52
C SER A 79 -16.17 -24.83 -5.65
N ASP A 80 -16.30 -26.15 -5.75
CA ASP A 80 -17.18 -26.82 -6.74
C ASP A 80 -18.66 -26.41 -6.56
N ARG A 81 -19.10 -26.16 -5.32
CA ARG A 81 -20.47 -25.69 -5.03
C ARG A 81 -20.67 -24.23 -5.42
N LEU A 82 -19.81 -23.32 -4.96
CA LEU A 82 -19.89 -21.89 -5.27
C LEU A 82 -19.69 -21.61 -6.78
N ASN A 83 -18.99 -22.49 -7.49
CA ASN A 83 -18.86 -22.41 -8.94
C ASN A 83 -20.16 -22.62 -9.71
N LYS A 84 -21.17 -23.24 -9.08
CA LYS A 84 -22.50 -23.45 -9.67
C LYS A 84 -23.50 -22.34 -9.34
N LEU A 85 -23.14 -21.40 -8.46
CA LEU A 85 -23.99 -20.27 -8.09
C LEU A 85 -24.06 -19.21 -9.20
N PRO A 86 -25.10 -18.34 -9.21
CA PRO A 86 -25.29 -17.33 -10.24
C PRO A 86 -24.03 -16.48 -10.45
N LYS A 87 -23.51 -16.49 -11.68
CA LYS A 87 -22.32 -15.70 -12.03
C LYS A 87 -22.65 -14.26 -12.41
N GLU A 88 -23.92 -13.98 -12.69
CA GLU A 88 -24.44 -12.63 -12.88
C GLU A 88 -25.21 -12.19 -11.63
N PHE A 89 -25.04 -10.93 -11.24
CA PHE A 89 -25.73 -10.37 -10.07
C PHE A 89 -25.89 -8.87 -10.22
N MET A 90 -27.09 -8.35 -9.93
CA MET A 90 -27.43 -6.91 -10.04
C MET A 90 -27.11 -6.28 -11.41
N GLY A 91 -27.17 -7.07 -12.49
CA GLY A 91 -26.83 -6.63 -13.85
C GLY A 91 -25.34 -6.63 -14.18
N PHE A 92 -24.48 -7.07 -13.26
CA PHE A 92 -23.06 -7.27 -13.49
C PHE A 92 -22.76 -8.70 -13.91
N GLN A 93 -21.91 -8.81 -14.93
CA GLN A 93 -21.45 -10.07 -15.50
C GLN A 93 -20.47 -10.79 -14.57
N LYS A 94 -20.19 -12.06 -14.88
CA LYS A 94 -19.18 -12.88 -14.19
C LYS A 94 -17.86 -12.11 -14.08
N LEU A 95 -17.19 -12.29 -12.93
CA LEU A 95 -15.81 -11.84 -12.70
C LEU A 95 -14.92 -12.13 -13.92
N ASN A 96 -14.35 -11.07 -14.51
CA ASN A 96 -13.40 -11.20 -15.61
C ASN A 96 -11.99 -11.43 -15.05
N ILE A 97 -11.55 -12.68 -15.02
CA ILE A 97 -10.27 -13.08 -14.44
C ILE A 97 -9.19 -12.95 -15.53
N SER A 98 -8.15 -12.15 -15.27
CA SER A 98 -6.97 -12.09 -16.15
C SER A 98 -6.14 -13.38 -16.04
N GLU A 99 -5.28 -13.66 -17.03
CA GLU A 99 -4.38 -14.83 -17.02
C GLU A 99 -3.56 -14.97 -15.72
N TRP A 100 -3.20 -13.85 -15.12
CA TRP A 100 -2.42 -13.76 -13.87
C TRP A 100 -3.27 -13.45 -12.62
N GLY A 101 -4.59 -13.28 -12.78
CA GLY A 101 -5.53 -12.96 -11.70
C GLY A 101 -6.19 -14.19 -11.06
N ASN A 102 -5.84 -15.40 -11.52
CA ASN A 102 -6.40 -16.63 -10.98
C ASN A 102 -6.05 -16.80 -9.49
N GLY A 103 -6.99 -17.31 -8.69
CA GLY A 103 -6.77 -17.57 -7.27
C GLY A 103 -6.76 -16.31 -6.36
N ARG A 104 -7.18 -15.15 -6.87
CA ARG A 104 -7.36 -13.93 -6.04
C ARG A 104 -8.65 -13.92 -5.23
N ARG A 105 -9.67 -14.68 -5.67
CA ARG A 105 -11.03 -14.71 -5.10
C ARG A 105 -11.56 -16.14 -5.03
N GLY A 106 -12.67 -16.33 -4.33
CA GLY A 106 -13.28 -17.63 -4.10
C GLY A 106 -12.78 -18.24 -2.79
N ILE A 107 -12.67 -19.56 -2.75
CA ILE A 107 -12.17 -20.29 -1.57
C ILE A 107 -10.65 -20.26 -1.58
N LEU A 108 -10.06 -19.80 -0.48
CA LEU A 108 -8.63 -19.54 -0.34
C LEU A 108 -8.12 -20.18 0.95
N ASP A 109 -6.91 -20.74 0.89
CA ASP A 109 -6.14 -21.09 2.08
C ASP A 109 -5.60 -19.81 2.70
N MET A 110 -5.94 -19.55 3.97
CA MET A 110 -5.55 -18.33 4.67
C MET A 110 -4.03 -18.20 4.80
N GLY A 111 -3.34 -19.31 5.09
CA GLY A 111 -1.88 -19.35 5.25
C GLY A 111 -1.19 -18.98 3.94
N GLU A 112 -1.56 -19.66 2.85
CA GLU A 112 -1.03 -19.37 1.51
C GLU A 112 -1.34 -17.94 1.05
N TRP A 113 -2.54 -17.43 1.40
CA TRP A 113 -2.93 -16.06 1.06
C TRP A 113 -2.02 -15.03 1.73
N TYR A 114 -1.72 -15.18 3.04
CA TYR A 114 -0.76 -14.30 3.71
C TYR A 114 0.67 -14.55 3.23
N TYR A 115 1.04 -15.81 2.99
CA TYR A 115 2.37 -16.17 2.48
C TYR A 115 2.68 -15.46 1.16
N LYS A 116 1.72 -15.37 0.26
CA LYS A 116 1.85 -14.62 -1.00
C LYS A 116 2.31 -13.17 -0.81
N PHE A 117 1.86 -12.50 0.25
CA PHE A 117 2.19 -11.09 0.49
C PHE A 117 3.40 -10.92 1.43
N LEU A 118 3.53 -11.78 2.44
CA LEU A 118 4.49 -11.60 3.53
C LEU A 118 5.70 -12.54 3.43
N GLY A 119 5.65 -13.57 2.59
CA GLY A 119 6.61 -14.68 2.60
C GLY A 119 6.49 -15.58 3.84
N MET A 120 5.40 -15.45 4.59
CA MET A 120 5.08 -16.20 5.80
C MET A 120 3.56 -16.20 6.05
N GLU A 121 3.08 -17.22 6.77
CA GLU A 121 1.64 -17.39 7.05
C GLU A 121 1.14 -16.53 8.22
N THR A 122 2.04 -15.87 8.95
CA THR A 122 1.73 -15.06 10.14
C THR A 122 2.22 -13.62 9.99
N ALA A 123 1.81 -12.73 10.90
CA ALA A 123 2.42 -11.40 10.97
C ALA A 123 3.93 -11.51 11.33
N PRO A 124 4.78 -10.61 10.81
CA PRO A 124 6.21 -10.64 11.10
C PRO A 124 6.50 -10.35 12.57
N THR A 125 7.31 -11.22 13.20
CA THR A 125 7.66 -11.08 14.63
C THR A 125 9.07 -10.57 14.84
N ARG A 126 9.98 -10.73 13.87
CA ARG A 126 11.36 -10.24 13.96
C ARG A 126 11.48 -8.90 13.23
N LEU A 127 12.32 -8.02 13.77
CA LEU A 127 12.55 -6.68 13.23
C LEU A 127 12.89 -6.70 11.73
N TYR A 128 13.84 -7.57 11.33
CA TYR A 128 14.35 -7.63 9.97
C TYR A 128 13.37 -8.24 8.95
N ASP A 129 12.36 -8.99 9.41
CA ASP A 129 11.33 -9.53 8.52
C ASP A 129 10.49 -8.39 7.92
N TRP A 130 10.20 -7.35 8.70
CA TRP A 130 9.47 -6.17 8.23
C TRP A 130 10.19 -5.44 7.09
N ARG A 131 11.52 -5.51 7.06
CA ARG A 131 12.34 -4.80 6.06
C ARG A 131 12.22 -5.44 4.67
N ILE A 132 12.17 -6.77 4.61
CA ILE A 132 12.21 -7.50 3.34
C ILE A 132 10.86 -7.56 2.63
N ILE A 133 9.76 -7.28 3.35
CA ILE A 133 8.41 -7.33 2.79
C ILE A 133 8.15 -6.02 2.03
N PRO A 134 7.78 -6.08 0.74
CA PRO A 134 7.42 -4.89 -0.01
C PRO A 134 6.21 -4.17 0.60
N GLU A 135 6.28 -2.83 0.70
CA GLU A 135 5.18 -2.03 1.24
C GLU A 135 3.88 -2.17 0.46
N THR A 136 3.96 -2.35 -0.87
CA THR A 136 2.79 -2.62 -1.70
C THR A 136 2.10 -3.94 -1.34
N ALA A 137 2.87 -4.94 -0.88
CA ALA A 137 2.35 -6.21 -0.41
C ALA A 137 1.72 -6.06 0.99
N LEU A 138 2.36 -5.33 1.91
CA LEU A 138 1.79 -4.99 3.21
C LEU A 138 0.46 -4.22 3.06
N ALA A 139 0.44 -3.21 2.18
CA ALA A 139 -0.77 -2.45 1.85
C ALA A 139 -1.88 -3.36 1.32
N SER A 140 -1.55 -4.32 0.45
CA SER A 140 -2.51 -5.29 -0.09
C SER A 140 -3.04 -6.26 0.96
N ALA A 141 -2.20 -6.68 1.92
CA ALA A 141 -2.61 -7.56 3.02
C ALA A 141 -3.59 -6.87 3.98
N ILE A 142 -3.54 -5.53 4.10
CA ILE A 142 -4.37 -4.75 5.03
C ILE A 142 -5.48 -3.92 4.36
N ASN A 143 -5.65 -3.96 3.03
CA ASN A 143 -6.68 -3.20 2.33
C ASN A 143 -8.05 -3.90 2.31
N GLY A 144 -9.07 -3.25 1.74
CA GLY A 144 -10.39 -3.82 1.57
C GLY A 144 -11.18 -4.00 2.87
N GLU A 145 -12.20 -4.84 2.84
CA GLU A 145 -13.15 -5.04 3.94
C GLU A 145 -13.33 -6.53 4.26
N ILE A 146 -13.42 -6.84 5.55
CA ILE A 146 -13.72 -8.17 6.07
C ILE A 146 -15.18 -8.14 6.51
N PHE A 147 -16.01 -8.95 5.86
CA PHE A 147 -17.47 -8.98 6.08
C PHE A 147 -17.80 -9.82 7.31
N ILE A 148 -17.14 -10.99 7.44
CA ILE A 148 -17.19 -11.86 8.61
C ILE A 148 -15.81 -12.46 8.86
N ASP A 149 -15.49 -12.74 10.11
CA ASP A 149 -14.31 -13.50 10.53
C ASP A 149 -14.59 -14.12 11.89
N ASN A 150 -15.33 -15.22 11.87
CA ASN A 150 -15.92 -15.77 13.09
C ASN A 150 -14.87 -16.47 13.96
N LEU A 151 -13.80 -16.99 13.36
CA LEU A 151 -12.65 -17.55 14.09
C LEU A 151 -11.69 -16.45 14.59
N GLY A 152 -11.64 -15.31 13.90
CA GLY A 152 -10.82 -14.15 14.25
C GLY A 152 -9.36 -14.24 13.83
N GLU A 153 -8.92 -15.35 13.21
CA GLU A 153 -7.53 -15.57 12.83
C GLU A 153 -7.09 -14.65 11.68
N PHE A 154 -7.98 -14.42 10.71
CA PHE A 154 -7.67 -13.51 9.59
C PHE A 154 -7.45 -12.09 10.10
N SER A 155 -8.37 -11.59 10.91
CA SER A 155 -8.35 -10.25 11.49
C SER A 155 -7.22 -10.09 12.48
N LYS A 156 -6.82 -11.15 13.20
CA LYS A 156 -5.66 -11.12 14.09
C LYS A 156 -4.39 -10.74 13.34
N ILE A 157 -4.06 -11.45 12.25
CA ILE A 157 -2.86 -11.14 11.44
C ILE A 157 -2.97 -9.73 10.85
N ARG A 158 -4.11 -9.41 10.23
CA ARG A 158 -4.38 -8.09 9.65
C ARG A 158 -4.21 -6.95 10.65
N ASN A 159 -4.70 -7.11 11.87
CA ASN A 159 -4.62 -6.09 12.92
C ASN A 159 -3.19 -5.89 13.43
N GLU A 160 -2.36 -6.94 13.46
CA GLU A 160 -0.93 -6.78 13.75
C GLU A 160 -0.24 -5.97 12.65
N LEU A 161 -0.51 -6.26 11.37
CA LEU A 161 0.04 -5.47 10.26
C LEU A 161 -0.40 -4.01 10.30
N LYS A 162 -1.65 -3.73 10.70
CA LYS A 162 -2.18 -2.36 10.87
C LYS A 162 -1.51 -1.56 11.99
N LYS A 163 -0.77 -2.20 12.91
CA LYS A 163 0.06 -1.47 13.90
C LYS A 163 1.25 -0.75 13.27
N TYR A 164 1.50 -0.99 11.98
CA TYR A 164 2.56 -0.40 11.18
C TYR A 164 3.96 -0.94 11.50
N PHE A 165 4.97 -0.45 10.77
CA PHE A 165 6.35 -0.82 10.97
C PHE A 165 6.82 -0.61 12.41
N PRO A 166 7.70 -1.50 12.92
CA PRO A 166 8.52 -1.18 14.08
C PRO A 166 9.26 0.15 13.86
N GLU A 167 9.37 0.96 14.91
CA GLU A 167 9.88 2.33 14.79
C GLU A 167 11.29 2.39 14.20
N ASP A 168 12.17 1.45 14.55
CA ASP A 168 13.53 1.37 14.01
C ASP A 168 13.55 1.18 12.48
N ILE A 169 12.63 0.39 11.92
CA ILE A 169 12.48 0.24 10.46
C ILE A 169 11.96 1.55 9.85
N ARG A 170 10.96 2.18 10.49
CA ARG A 170 10.42 3.45 10.02
C ARG A 170 11.50 4.55 9.99
N LEU A 171 12.30 4.68 11.04
CA LEU A 171 13.38 5.66 11.13
C LEU A 171 14.47 5.42 10.08
N ASN A 172 14.86 4.17 9.86
CA ASN A 172 15.83 3.84 8.80
C ASN A 172 15.30 4.20 7.39
N LYS A 173 14.03 3.90 7.12
CA LYS A 173 13.36 4.31 5.86
C LYS A 173 13.33 5.83 5.72
N ILE A 174 12.95 6.56 6.77
CA ILE A 174 12.90 8.02 6.78
C ILE A 174 14.30 8.61 6.57
N ALA A 175 15.33 8.10 7.26
CA ALA A 175 16.72 8.52 7.06
C ALA A 175 17.12 8.38 5.58
N THR A 176 16.81 7.23 4.97
CA THR A 176 17.09 6.98 3.55
C THR A 176 16.35 7.92 2.63
N ARG A 177 15.07 8.22 2.91
CA ARG A 177 14.32 9.21 2.13
C ARG A 177 14.91 10.62 2.25
N CYS A 178 15.37 11.02 3.44
CA CYS A 178 16.06 12.31 3.60
C CYS A 178 17.27 12.42 2.67
N MET A 179 18.12 11.37 2.64
CA MET A 179 19.30 11.33 1.77
C MET A 179 18.93 11.39 0.28
N LYS A 180 17.94 10.59 -0.13
CA LYS A 180 17.58 10.45 -1.54
C LYS A 180 16.81 11.65 -2.11
N ILE A 181 15.90 12.24 -1.34
CA ILE A 181 15.16 13.44 -1.73
C ILE A 181 16.13 14.61 -1.95
N ALA A 182 17.05 14.83 -1.01
CA ALA A 182 18.06 15.87 -1.14
C ALA A 182 19.00 15.61 -2.34
N GLN A 183 19.44 14.36 -2.52
CA GLN A 183 20.33 14.01 -3.63
C GLN A 183 19.66 14.21 -5.00
N SER A 184 18.46 13.70 -5.19
CA SER A 184 17.74 13.77 -6.48
C SER A 184 17.23 15.19 -6.77
N GLY A 185 16.55 15.79 -5.80
CA GLY A 185 15.94 17.12 -5.90
C GLY A 185 16.93 18.26 -5.70
N GLN A 186 17.24 18.57 -4.42
CA GLN A 186 17.96 19.79 -4.02
C GLN A 186 19.37 19.88 -4.65
N TYR A 187 20.00 18.73 -4.87
CA TYR A 187 21.37 18.63 -5.38
C TYR A 187 21.45 18.39 -6.89
N ASN A 188 20.97 17.25 -7.39
CA ASN A 188 21.28 16.78 -8.74
C ASN A 188 20.41 17.39 -9.84
N PHE A 189 19.12 17.63 -9.61
CA PHE A 189 18.22 18.13 -10.66
C PHE A 189 18.77 19.41 -11.32
N GLY A 190 19.02 20.46 -10.53
CA GLY A 190 19.56 21.73 -11.04
C GLY A 190 20.95 21.59 -11.67
N ARG A 191 21.76 20.64 -11.19
CA ARG A 191 23.09 20.34 -11.73
C ARG A 191 23.05 19.66 -13.09
N CYS A 192 22.08 18.77 -13.30
CA CYS A 192 21.83 18.15 -14.60
C CYS A 192 21.34 19.20 -15.60
N MET A 193 20.40 20.05 -15.18
CA MET A 193 19.86 21.13 -16.02
C MET A 193 20.94 22.12 -16.48
N LYS A 194 21.82 22.57 -15.58
CA LYS A 194 22.95 23.46 -15.91
C LYS A 194 23.94 22.87 -16.91
N ARG A 195 24.03 21.54 -16.99
CA ARG A 195 24.92 20.83 -17.93
C ARG A 195 24.24 20.45 -19.25
N GLY A 196 22.93 20.66 -19.38
CA GLY A 196 22.15 20.17 -20.52
C GLY A 196 21.90 18.66 -20.52
N GLU A 197 22.09 17.99 -19.37
CA GLU A 197 21.92 16.54 -19.22
C GLU A 197 20.45 16.19 -18.92
N TYR A 198 19.59 16.33 -19.92
CA TYR A 198 18.13 16.24 -19.73
C TYR A 198 17.62 14.86 -19.35
N VAL A 199 18.28 13.78 -19.82
CA VAL A 199 17.92 12.41 -19.41
C VAL A 199 18.18 12.22 -17.92
N ALA A 200 19.34 12.67 -17.44
CA ALA A 200 19.67 12.61 -16.02
C ALA A 200 18.74 13.49 -15.18
N ALA A 201 18.37 14.68 -15.68
CA ALA A 201 17.39 15.55 -15.01
C ALA A 201 16.02 14.86 -14.86
N ARG A 202 15.54 14.16 -15.90
CA ARG A 202 14.27 13.41 -15.86
C ARG A 202 14.31 12.24 -14.88
N VAL A 203 15.43 11.53 -14.80
CA VAL A 203 15.62 10.46 -13.80
C VAL A 203 15.62 11.05 -12.38
N ALA A 204 16.29 12.19 -12.17
CA ALA A 204 16.27 12.89 -10.89
C ALA A 204 14.87 13.38 -10.50
N GLU A 205 14.06 13.89 -11.44
CA GLU A 205 12.66 14.25 -11.20
C GLU A 205 11.83 13.04 -10.75
N ALA A 206 11.98 11.91 -11.44
CA ALA A 206 11.23 10.68 -11.11
C ALA A 206 11.61 10.12 -9.73
N GLU A 207 12.92 10.06 -9.42
CA GLU A 207 13.40 9.64 -8.09
C GLU A 207 12.90 10.61 -7.01
N PHE A 208 13.00 11.93 -7.22
CA PHE A 208 12.51 12.92 -6.27
C PHE A 208 11.02 12.73 -5.97
N ILE A 209 10.18 12.58 -7.01
CA ILE A 209 8.74 12.35 -6.85
C ILE A 209 8.48 11.07 -6.05
N ASP A 210 9.11 9.96 -6.43
CA ASP A 210 8.87 8.66 -5.80
C ASP A 210 9.27 8.66 -4.31
N GLU A 211 10.40 9.29 -4.00
CA GLU A 211 10.97 9.35 -2.66
C GLU A 211 10.26 10.37 -1.76
N THR A 212 9.83 11.51 -2.31
CA THR A 212 8.94 12.45 -1.61
C THR A 212 7.61 11.79 -1.27
N VAL A 213 6.98 11.10 -2.22
CA VAL A 213 5.73 10.37 -1.95
C VAL A 213 5.97 9.38 -0.81
N HIS A 214 7.04 8.58 -0.87
CA HIS A 214 7.34 7.61 0.18
C HIS A 214 7.53 8.25 1.56
N MET A 215 8.26 9.37 1.64
CA MET A 215 8.41 10.13 2.88
C MET A 215 7.06 10.49 3.49
N ILE A 216 6.12 11.00 2.68
CA ILE A 216 4.79 11.37 3.19
C ILE A 216 4.04 10.16 3.74
N TYR A 217 4.13 8.99 3.12
CA TYR A 217 3.55 7.76 3.68
C TYR A 217 4.16 7.38 5.04
N LEU A 218 5.49 7.46 5.17
CA LEU A 218 6.21 7.16 6.41
C LEU A 218 5.84 8.12 7.56
N LEU A 219 5.63 9.40 7.23
CA LEU A 219 5.18 10.42 8.18
C LEU A 219 3.73 10.20 8.64
N ASN A 220 2.90 9.58 7.81
CA ASN A 220 1.51 9.23 8.13
C ASN A 220 1.36 7.83 8.74
N ARG A 221 2.45 7.05 8.85
CA ARG A 221 2.42 5.64 9.25
C ARG A 221 1.51 4.78 8.36
N GLU A 222 1.58 5.02 7.06
CA GLU A 222 0.85 4.28 6.03
C GLU A 222 1.82 3.55 5.11
N TYR A 223 1.41 2.41 4.56
CA TYR A 223 2.24 1.66 3.61
C TYR A 223 2.11 2.26 2.21
N LYS A 224 3.25 2.52 1.55
CA LYS A 224 3.25 3.09 0.19
C LYS A 224 2.52 2.19 -0.80
N LEU A 225 1.59 2.77 -1.55
CA LEU A 225 0.82 2.05 -2.56
C LEU A 225 1.61 1.89 -3.87
N PHE A 226 1.07 1.04 -4.76
CA PHE A 226 1.57 0.91 -6.13
C PHE A 226 1.56 2.26 -6.86
N TYR A 227 2.52 2.47 -7.77
CA TYR A 227 2.81 3.79 -8.36
C TYR A 227 1.58 4.48 -8.98
N LYS A 228 0.62 3.72 -9.51
CA LYS A 228 -0.63 4.24 -10.09
C LYS A 228 -1.51 4.98 -9.08
N TRP A 229 -1.46 4.58 -7.81
CA TRP A 229 -2.35 5.07 -6.77
C TRP A 229 -1.64 5.86 -5.68
N MET A 230 -0.31 5.75 -5.59
CA MET A 230 0.45 6.35 -4.48
C MET A 230 0.22 7.85 -4.35
N HIS A 231 0.22 8.59 -5.46
CA HIS A 231 -0.04 10.05 -5.46
C HIS A 231 -1.51 10.35 -5.17
N ARG A 232 -2.47 9.61 -5.78
CA ARG A 232 -3.91 9.81 -5.54
C ARG A 232 -4.28 9.74 -4.06
N LYS A 233 -3.79 8.72 -3.34
CA LYS A 233 -4.06 8.50 -1.92
C LYS A 233 -3.52 9.62 -1.02
N MET A 234 -2.52 10.39 -1.47
CA MET A 234 -1.97 11.49 -0.65
C MET A 234 -3.02 12.53 -0.27
N LYS A 235 -4.08 12.73 -1.07
CA LYS A 235 -5.19 13.61 -0.69
C LYS A 235 -5.92 13.19 0.58
N GLU A 236 -5.81 11.93 0.95
CA GLU A 236 -6.46 11.34 2.12
C GLU A 236 -5.52 11.29 3.34
N LEU A 237 -4.24 11.63 3.17
CA LEU A 237 -3.23 11.62 4.22
C LEU A 237 -3.23 12.94 4.98
N SER A 238 -3.32 12.88 6.31
CA SER A 238 -3.48 14.05 7.18
C SER A 238 -2.20 14.87 7.34
N VAL A 239 -1.05 14.21 7.37
CA VAL A 239 0.26 14.85 7.53
C VAL A 239 0.82 15.18 6.16
N LEU A 240 0.83 16.48 5.82
CA LEU A 240 1.35 17.05 4.56
C LEU A 240 0.74 16.50 3.25
N GLY A 241 -0.15 15.52 3.31
CA GLY A 241 -0.62 14.75 2.17
C GLY A 241 -1.18 15.59 1.03
N GLU A 242 -2.27 16.30 1.30
CA GLU A 242 -2.93 17.13 0.28
C GLU A 242 -2.03 18.27 -0.20
N LYS A 243 -1.26 18.90 0.70
CA LYS A 243 -0.35 20.00 0.34
C LYS A 243 0.72 19.52 -0.66
N ILE A 244 1.41 18.43 -0.34
CA ILE A 244 2.48 17.90 -1.17
C ILE A 244 1.92 17.26 -2.45
N TYR A 245 0.69 16.72 -2.41
CA TYR A 245 -0.02 16.28 -3.62
C TYR A 245 -0.07 17.39 -4.67
N TYR A 246 -0.50 18.60 -4.28
CA TYR A 246 -0.65 19.71 -5.23
C TYR A 246 0.70 20.27 -5.68
N LEU A 247 1.69 20.33 -4.80
CA LEU A 247 3.05 20.73 -5.17
C LEU A 247 3.68 19.78 -6.21
N LEU A 248 3.55 18.46 -6.00
CA LEU A 248 4.02 17.48 -6.98
C LEU A 248 3.22 17.51 -8.29
N LYS A 249 1.92 17.81 -8.23
CA LYS A 249 1.10 18.01 -9.43
C LYS A 249 1.62 19.19 -10.25
N GLU A 250 1.81 20.35 -9.62
CA GLU A 250 2.39 21.53 -10.27
C GLU A 250 3.79 21.22 -10.82
N PHE A 251 4.64 20.55 -10.04
CA PHE A 251 5.97 20.13 -10.45
C PHE A 251 5.96 19.32 -11.75
N CYS A 252 5.03 18.37 -11.89
CA CYS A 252 4.88 17.54 -13.09
C CYS A 252 4.29 18.29 -14.29
N GLU A 253 3.47 19.32 -14.06
CA GLU A 253 2.87 20.14 -15.12
C GLU A 253 3.85 21.16 -15.71
N LEU A 254 4.88 21.56 -14.95
CA LEU A 254 5.94 22.45 -15.43
C LEU A 254 6.80 21.79 -16.51
N SER A 255 7.14 22.59 -17.53
CA SER A 255 8.10 22.19 -18.55
C SER A 255 9.51 22.02 -17.96
N LEU A 256 10.36 21.20 -18.59
CA LEU A 256 11.72 20.97 -18.10
C LEU A 256 12.54 22.28 -18.02
N ASN A 257 12.28 23.21 -18.94
CA ASN A 257 13.00 24.48 -19.03
C ASN A 257 12.62 25.48 -17.93
N GLU A 258 11.54 25.23 -17.18
CA GLU A 258 11.17 26.01 -15.99
C GLU A 258 11.96 25.57 -14.75
N THR A 259 13.28 25.49 -14.90
CA THR A 259 14.20 24.91 -13.91
C THR A 259 14.09 25.61 -12.55
N ASP A 260 14.10 26.95 -12.53
CA ASP A 260 14.07 27.71 -11.27
C ASP A 260 12.74 27.50 -10.51
N LYS A 261 11.61 27.41 -11.22
CA LYS A 261 10.31 27.11 -10.61
C LYS A 261 10.29 25.70 -10.00
N LYS A 262 10.82 24.72 -10.73
CA LYS A 262 10.95 23.34 -10.24
C LYS A 262 11.85 23.27 -9.00
N ILE A 263 12.97 23.98 -8.99
CA ILE A 263 13.86 24.09 -7.81
C ILE A 263 13.10 24.71 -6.63
N ASN A 264 12.34 25.79 -6.82
CA ASN A 264 11.56 26.39 -5.74
C ASN A 264 10.51 25.43 -5.15
N ILE A 265 9.87 24.61 -5.98
CA ILE A 265 8.94 23.58 -5.49
C ILE A 265 9.68 22.50 -4.70
N ILE A 266 10.85 22.06 -5.19
CA ILE A 266 11.70 21.09 -4.48
C ILE A 266 12.06 21.63 -3.09
N GLU A 267 12.58 22.84 -2.99
CA GLU A 267 12.97 23.44 -1.71
C GLU A 267 11.77 23.61 -0.77
N ASN A 268 10.62 24.05 -1.28
CA ASN A 268 9.39 24.16 -0.49
C ASN A 268 8.93 22.79 0.06
N ILE A 269 8.97 21.73 -0.75
CA ILE A 269 8.67 20.38 -0.29
C ILE A 269 9.65 19.96 0.82
N CYS A 270 10.95 20.17 0.63
CA CYS A 270 11.97 19.80 1.60
C CYS A 270 11.80 20.55 2.93
N GLU A 271 11.56 21.86 2.89
CA GLU A 271 11.29 22.68 4.08
C GLU A 271 10.10 22.15 4.88
N ASN A 272 8.99 21.82 4.20
CA ASN A 272 7.81 21.24 4.87
C ASN A 272 8.12 19.90 5.53
N ILE A 273 8.91 19.04 4.87
CA ILE A 273 9.31 17.75 5.43
C ILE A 273 10.19 17.97 6.67
N ILE A 274 11.17 18.88 6.61
CA ILE A 274 12.07 19.16 7.75
C ILE A 274 11.27 19.63 8.97
N PHE A 275 10.36 20.59 8.80
CA PHE A 275 9.51 21.05 9.90
C PHE A 275 8.62 19.93 10.46
N GLU A 276 8.10 19.05 9.61
CA GLU A 276 7.28 17.94 10.08
C GLU A 276 8.11 16.87 10.81
N LEU A 277 9.35 16.62 10.39
CA LEU A 277 10.27 15.75 11.12
C LEU A 277 10.51 16.28 12.55
N GLU A 278 10.63 17.60 12.73
CA GLU A 278 10.75 18.23 14.05
C GLU A 278 9.44 18.11 14.85
N ASN A 279 8.29 18.38 14.22
CA ASN A 279 6.97 18.26 14.86
C ASN A 279 6.71 16.84 15.41
N GLN A 280 7.17 15.81 14.70
CA GLN A 280 7.06 14.42 15.15
C GLN A 280 8.17 13.99 16.14
N GLY A 281 9.10 14.89 16.48
CA GLY A 281 10.26 14.60 17.33
C GLY A 281 11.27 13.65 16.71
N ILE A 282 11.23 13.48 15.38
CA ILE A 282 12.14 12.62 14.62
C ILE A 282 13.51 13.29 14.51
N ILE A 283 13.56 14.61 14.37
CA ILE A 283 14.77 15.45 14.48
C ILE A 283 14.64 16.42 15.66
N ASN A 284 15.76 16.96 16.12
CA ASN A 284 15.78 17.84 17.29
C ASN A 284 15.57 19.33 16.97
N ASN A 285 16.02 19.79 15.79
CA ASN A 285 15.96 21.21 15.42
C ASN A 285 15.91 21.38 13.89
N ALA A 286 14.79 21.89 13.38
CA ALA A 286 14.59 22.15 11.95
C ALA A 286 15.46 23.32 11.41
N ASN A 287 16.03 24.15 12.28
CA ASN A 287 16.82 25.34 11.87
C ASN A 287 18.31 25.05 11.67
N VAL A 288 18.74 23.79 11.73
CA VAL A 288 20.14 23.40 11.56
C VAL A 288 20.56 23.49 10.10
N SER A 289 19.69 23.08 9.17
CA SER A 289 19.96 23.08 7.73
C SER A 289 18.65 23.16 6.94
N ASP A 290 18.70 23.76 5.75
CA ASP A 290 17.64 23.67 4.74
C ASP A 290 17.76 22.40 3.88
N PHE A 291 18.83 21.62 4.06
CA PHE A 291 19.13 20.42 3.29
C PHE A 291 18.68 19.15 4.01
N LEU A 292 17.78 18.37 3.41
CA LEU A 292 17.27 17.13 4.01
C LEU A 292 18.39 16.12 4.29
N LEU A 293 19.46 16.12 3.49
CA LEU A 293 20.60 15.21 3.61
C LEU A 293 21.24 15.27 5.01
N ASP A 294 21.26 16.44 5.64
CA ASP A 294 21.95 16.64 6.92
C ASP A 294 21.22 15.95 8.09
N TYR A 295 19.93 15.71 7.92
CA TYR A 295 19.08 15.04 8.91
C TYR A 295 19.11 13.52 8.82
N GLY A 296 19.47 12.94 7.67
CA GLY A 296 19.52 11.48 7.50
C GLY A 296 20.42 10.78 8.53
N PRO A 297 21.69 11.20 8.72
CA PRO A 297 22.57 10.64 9.75
C PRO A 297 22.06 10.84 11.17
N GLU A 298 21.46 11.99 11.50
CA GLU A 298 20.86 12.24 12.83
C GLU A 298 19.76 11.21 13.13
N ILE A 299 18.86 11.00 12.17
CA ILE A 299 17.73 10.08 12.30
C ILE A 299 18.25 8.63 12.43
N GLN A 300 19.25 8.27 11.64
CA GLN A 300 19.87 6.95 11.68
C GLN A 300 20.48 6.63 13.06
N GLU A 301 21.12 7.59 13.72
CA GLU A 301 21.70 7.41 15.06
C GLU A 301 20.66 7.20 16.17
N LYS A 302 19.39 7.58 15.94
CA LYS A 302 18.28 7.38 16.90
C LYS A 302 17.74 5.94 16.90
N ILE A 303 18.12 5.11 15.93
CA ILE A 303 17.71 3.70 15.84
C ILE A 303 18.25 2.91 17.04
N LYS A 304 17.38 2.10 17.67
CA LYS A 304 17.75 1.33 18.87
C LYS A 304 18.51 0.06 18.54
N ASP A 305 18.11 -0.67 17.49
CA ASP A 305 18.82 -1.85 17.01
C ASP A 305 20.25 -1.48 16.54
N GLU A 306 21.25 -2.07 17.20
CA GLU A 306 22.64 -1.69 17.01
C GLU A 306 23.15 -1.97 15.59
N LYS A 307 22.71 -3.07 14.98
CA LYS A 307 23.14 -3.47 13.64
C LYS A 307 22.52 -2.55 12.60
N LEU A 308 21.22 -2.28 12.72
CA LEU A 308 20.51 -1.38 11.81
C LEU A 308 21.04 0.04 11.92
N ARG A 309 21.26 0.56 13.14
CA ARG A 309 21.85 1.89 13.36
C ARG A 309 23.18 2.08 12.63
N LYS A 310 24.06 1.07 12.64
CA LYS A 310 25.39 1.13 11.98
C LYS A 310 25.34 1.06 10.46
N TRP A 311 24.17 0.88 9.85
CA TRP A 311 24.05 0.91 8.41
C TRP A 311 24.21 2.32 7.85
N SER A 312 24.56 2.37 6.57
CA SER A 312 24.56 3.60 5.80
C SER A 312 23.13 4.18 5.80
N PRO A 313 22.93 5.48 6.09
CA PRO A 313 21.62 6.12 5.97
C PRO A 313 21.14 6.21 4.52
N TRP A 314 21.90 5.69 3.56
CA TRP A 314 21.49 5.55 2.15
C TRP A 314 20.80 4.22 1.84
N LEU A 315 20.67 3.33 2.84
CA LEU A 315 20.17 1.97 2.67
C LEU A 315 19.07 1.66 3.68
N ASP A 316 17.95 1.18 3.16
CA ASP A 316 16.81 0.62 3.90
C ASP A 316 16.28 -0.67 3.25
#